data_AF-A0A960WF85-F1
#
_entry.id   AF-A0A960WF85-F1
#
_cell.length_a   1.000
_cell.length_b   1.000
_cell.length_c   1.000
_cell.angle_alpha   90.00
_cell.angle_beta   90.00
_cell.angle_gamma   90.00
#
_symmetry.space_group_name_H-M   'P 1'
#
loop_
_entity.id
_entity.type
_entity.pdbx_description
1 polymer ?
#
loop_
_entity_poly.entity_id
_entity_poly.type
_entity_poly.pdbx_seq_one_letter_code
_entity_poly.pdbx_strand_id
1 'polypeptide(L)'
;MTEIALASSWDTYTPRQKQQHLVWSAQKQYNRKHLQSNRRSFRRDCSGFVHTVLWDNGHSLDDFYRAYQYHTNGVDLIYQYVKRIGWVYKLQQPEKGDLVFFSNTYDKNKDGKYNDLLTHIGIIENIEKDGTITFLHYIQNKVRRGYMNLQKPGMHRDNQKTINSYLSRKTSPTKKTLASQLFTEFGHLQPRV
;
A
#
# COMPACT_ATOMS: atom_id res chain seq x y z
N MET A 1 -0.42 -21.78 24.73
CA MET A 1 0.80 -21.20 24.12
C MET A 1 0.55 -20.98 22.64
N THR A 2 0.31 -19.75 22.16
CA THR A 2 0.52 -19.32 20.74
C THR A 2 -0.08 -17.93 20.44
N GLU A 3 0.43 -16.88 21.09
CA GLU A 3 0.26 -15.50 20.58
C GLU A 3 1.61 -14.75 20.47
N ILE A 4 2.68 -15.33 21.04
CA ILE A 4 4.01 -14.73 21.16
C ILE A 4 4.91 -14.98 19.92
N ALA A 5 4.58 -15.95 19.06
CA ALA A 5 5.50 -16.43 18.02
C ALA A 5 5.63 -15.56 16.76
N LEU A 6 4.72 -14.59 16.52
CA LEU A 6 4.78 -13.73 15.32
C LEU A 6 5.51 -12.41 15.59
N ALA A 7 5.24 -11.79 16.74
CA ALA A 7 5.92 -10.57 17.19
C ALA A 7 7.43 -10.78 17.39
N SER A 8 7.84 -11.97 17.86
CA SER A 8 9.25 -12.29 18.10
C SER A 8 10.12 -12.30 16.84
N SER A 9 9.54 -12.49 15.65
CA SER A 9 10.33 -12.61 14.41
C SER A 9 10.72 -11.25 13.84
N TRP A 10 9.79 -10.29 13.79
CA TRP A 10 10.04 -8.95 13.24
C TRP A 10 11.17 -8.24 13.96
N ASP A 11 11.17 -8.22 15.29
CA ASP A 11 12.20 -7.50 16.07
C ASP A 11 13.60 -8.11 15.95
N THR A 12 13.68 -9.40 15.62
CA THR A 12 14.96 -10.11 15.41
C THR A 12 15.50 -10.03 13.98
N TYR A 13 14.67 -9.60 13.02
CA TYR A 13 15.09 -9.50 11.62
C TYR A 13 15.96 -8.28 11.35
N THR A 14 16.98 -8.48 10.51
CA THR A 14 17.72 -7.39 9.88
C THR A 14 16.78 -6.51 9.03
N PRO A 15 17.14 -5.24 8.76
CA PRO A 15 16.30 -4.36 7.94
C PRO A 15 15.94 -4.94 6.57
N ARG A 16 16.86 -5.68 5.95
CA ARG A 16 16.64 -6.35 4.67
C ARG A 16 15.66 -7.52 4.80
N GLN A 17 15.77 -8.33 5.85
CA GLN A 17 14.84 -9.42 6.09
C GLN A 17 13.42 -8.91 6.33
N LYS A 18 13.26 -7.80 7.07
CA LYS A 18 11.97 -7.13 7.28
C LYS A 18 11.30 -6.77 5.95
N GLN A 19 12.04 -6.13 5.04
CA GLN A 19 11.54 -5.81 3.69
C GLN A 19 11.17 -7.05 2.89
N GLN A 20 12.01 -8.09 2.91
CA GLN A 20 11.73 -9.35 2.22
C GLN A 20 10.46 -10.04 2.75
N HIS A 21 10.24 -10.01 4.07
CA HIS A 21 9.05 -10.59 4.69
C HIS A 21 7.77 -9.78 4.38
N LEU A 22 7.85 -8.46 4.29
CA LEU A 22 6.73 -7.64 3.80
C LEU A 22 6.33 -8.02 2.38
N VAL A 23 7.30 -8.16 1.47
CA VAL A 23 7.05 -8.59 0.08
C VAL A 23 6.45 -9.99 0.04
N TRP A 24 7.02 -10.94 0.79
CA TRP A 24 6.53 -12.31 0.85
C TRP A 24 5.09 -12.39 1.35
N SER A 25 4.77 -11.69 2.45
CA SER A 25 3.41 -11.63 3.00
C SER A 25 2.42 -10.99 2.02
N ALA A 26 2.84 -9.93 1.31
CA ALA A 26 2.04 -9.31 0.25
C ALA A 26 1.75 -10.30 -0.90
N GLN A 27 2.77 -11.04 -1.35
CA GLN A 27 2.66 -12.02 -2.42
C GLN A 27 1.71 -13.18 -2.08
N LYS A 28 1.68 -13.62 -0.82
CA LYS A 28 0.71 -14.65 -0.36
C LYS A 28 -0.74 -14.25 -0.55
N GLN A 29 -1.03 -12.95 -0.58
CA GLN A 29 -2.38 -12.44 -0.79
C GLN A 29 -2.71 -12.22 -2.26
N TYR A 30 -1.75 -12.37 -3.19
CA TYR A 30 -1.99 -12.17 -4.62
C TYR A 30 -3.17 -13.00 -5.14
N ASN A 31 -4.03 -12.36 -5.95
CA ASN A 31 -5.27 -12.91 -6.50
C ASN A 31 -6.34 -13.34 -5.48
N ARG A 32 -6.13 -13.15 -4.17
CA ARG A 32 -7.14 -13.45 -3.15
C ARG A 32 -8.23 -12.38 -3.10
N LYS A 33 -9.48 -12.83 -2.95
CA LYS A 33 -10.66 -11.98 -2.73
C LYS A 33 -10.94 -11.73 -1.25
N HIS A 34 -10.66 -12.74 -0.42
CA HIS A 34 -10.80 -12.73 1.02
C HIS A 34 -9.42 -12.57 1.64
N LEU A 35 -9.30 -11.58 2.52
CA LEU A 35 -8.04 -11.23 3.17
C LEU A 35 -8.06 -11.84 4.56
N GLN A 36 -7.17 -12.81 4.76
CA GLN A 36 -7.11 -13.60 5.97
C GLN A 36 -5.66 -13.95 6.32
N SER A 37 -5.39 -13.95 7.62
CA SER A 37 -4.17 -14.53 8.18
C SER A 37 -4.40 -14.99 9.62
N ASN A 38 -3.80 -16.12 9.99
CA ASN A 38 -3.87 -16.70 11.33
C ASN A 38 -5.29 -16.71 11.91
N ARG A 39 -6.26 -17.17 11.12
CA ARG A 39 -7.72 -17.23 11.42
C ARG A 39 -8.42 -15.87 11.60
N ARG A 40 -7.70 -14.77 11.45
CA ARG A 40 -8.25 -13.42 11.42
C ARG A 40 -8.64 -13.02 10.01
N SER A 41 -9.81 -12.38 9.88
CA SER A 41 -10.26 -11.77 8.62
C SER A 41 -10.07 -10.25 8.64
N PHE A 42 -9.78 -9.68 7.47
CA PHE A 42 -9.55 -8.25 7.30
C PHE A 42 -10.55 -7.63 6.33
N ARG A 43 -10.69 -6.31 6.40
CA ARG A 43 -11.53 -5.53 5.48
C ARG A 43 -11.13 -5.81 4.03
N ARG A 44 -12.12 -5.95 3.15
CA ARG A 44 -11.94 -6.26 1.72
C ARG A 44 -11.70 -4.99 0.90
N ASP A 45 -10.66 -4.25 1.26
CA ASP A 45 -10.22 -3.03 0.61
C ASP A 45 -8.69 -2.90 0.63
N CYS A 46 -8.17 -1.81 0.06
CA CYS A 46 -6.72 -1.60 -0.05
C CYS A 46 -6.04 -1.48 1.32
N SER A 47 -6.65 -0.76 2.25
CA SER A 47 -6.16 -0.66 3.63
C SER A 47 -6.20 -2.01 4.36
N GLY A 48 -7.23 -2.83 4.19
CA GLY A 48 -7.33 -4.14 4.79
C GLY A 48 -6.32 -5.14 4.22
N PHE A 49 -5.96 -5.01 2.94
CA PHE A 49 -4.85 -5.78 2.36
C PHE A 49 -3.53 -5.42 3.03
N VAL A 50 -3.21 -4.13 3.14
CA VAL A 50 -1.97 -3.69 3.81
C VAL A 50 -2.00 -4.06 5.30
N HIS A 51 -3.13 -3.94 5.97
CA HIS A 51 -3.28 -4.38 7.37
C HIS A 51 -3.02 -5.89 7.52
N THR A 52 -3.50 -6.74 6.60
CA THR A 52 -3.16 -8.18 6.61
C THR A 52 -1.65 -8.40 6.58
N VAL A 53 -0.94 -7.66 5.72
CA VAL A 53 0.52 -7.80 5.57
C VAL A 53 1.26 -7.28 6.80
N LEU A 54 0.83 -6.16 7.37
CA LEU A 54 1.37 -5.61 8.60
C LEU A 54 1.18 -6.60 9.77
N TRP A 55 -0.01 -7.19 9.89
CA TRP A 55 -0.32 -8.20 10.90
C TRP A 55 0.59 -9.43 10.79
N ASP A 56 0.84 -9.93 9.57
CA ASP A 56 1.77 -11.04 9.31
C ASP A 56 3.20 -10.75 9.74
N ASN A 57 3.52 -9.46 9.92
CA ASN A 57 4.83 -8.96 10.26
C ASN A 57 4.86 -8.34 11.68
N GLY A 58 3.92 -8.72 12.55
CA GLY A 58 3.91 -8.32 13.97
C GLY A 58 3.37 -6.91 14.24
N HIS A 59 2.90 -6.19 13.23
CA HIS A 59 2.31 -4.86 13.38
C HIS A 59 0.79 -4.95 13.55
N SER A 60 0.33 -4.91 14.80
CA SER A 60 -1.10 -4.74 15.10
C SER A 60 -1.53 -3.29 14.96
N LEU A 61 -2.56 -3.03 14.15
CA LEU A 61 -3.17 -1.70 14.04
C LEU A 61 -4.42 -1.55 14.91
N ASP A 62 -4.76 -2.53 15.75
CA ASP A 62 -6.02 -2.56 16.48
C ASP A 62 -6.21 -1.38 17.43
N ASP A 63 -5.16 -1.04 18.17
CA ASP A 63 -5.17 0.14 19.04
C ASP A 63 -5.28 1.43 18.24
N PHE A 64 -4.62 1.50 17.08
CA PHE A 64 -4.76 2.64 16.17
C PHE A 64 -6.20 2.74 15.65
N TYR A 65 -6.82 1.63 15.23
CA TYR A 65 -8.22 1.65 14.80
C TYR A 65 -9.14 2.07 15.95
N ARG A 66 -8.95 1.55 17.17
CA ARG A 66 -9.74 1.96 18.34
C ARG A 66 -9.61 3.45 18.67
N ALA A 67 -8.39 3.99 18.64
CA ALA A 67 -8.13 5.38 19.00
C ALA A 67 -8.57 6.39 17.92
N TYR A 68 -8.52 6.02 16.63
CA TYR A 68 -8.72 6.94 15.50
C TYR A 68 -9.98 6.66 14.66
N GLN A 69 -10.78 5.64 14.99
CA GLN A 69 -11.91 5.16 14.17
C GLN A 69 -12.90 6.24 13.70
N TYR A 70 -13.07 7.34 14.46
CA TYR A 70 -14.08 8.35 14.16
C TYR A 70 -13.61 9.50 13.26
N HIS A 71 -12.31 9.57 12.92
CA HIS A 71 -11.75 10.76 12.28
C HIS A 71 -10.98 10.50 10.97
N THR A 72 -10.80 9.25 10.56
CA THR A 72 -9.94 8.95 9.41
C THR A 72 -10.35 7.69 8.64
N ASN A 73 -9.90 7.58 7.39
CA ASN A 73 -10.06 6.38 6.59
C ASN A 73 -8.86 5.42 6.82
N GLY A 74 -9.01 4.14 6.45
CA GLY A 74 -7.97 3.13 6.72
C GLY A 74 -6.61 3.41 6.08
N VAL A 75 -6.55 4.15 4.97
CA VAL A 75 -5.28 4.53 4.33
C VAL A 75 -4.57 5.61 5.14
N ASP A 76 -5.29 6.64 5.59
CA ASP A 76 -4.71 7.70 6.41
C ASP A 76 -4.31 7.16 7.80
N LEU A 77 -5.08 6.24 8.40
CA LEU A 77 -4.64 5.54 9.61
C LEU A 77 -3.30 4.81 9.43
N ILE A 78 -3.12 4.06 8.33
CA ILE A 78 -1.85 3.38 8.03
C ILE A 78 -0.74 4.39 7.77
N TYR A 79 -1.04 5.51 7.11
CA TYR A 79 -0.09 6.59 6.88
C TYR A 79 0.42 7.17 8.21
N GLN A 80 -0.47 7.47 9.17
CA GLN A 80 -0.07 7.93 10.51
C GLN A 80 0.73 6.87 11.27
N TYR A 81 0.36 5.59 11.12
CA TYR A 81 1.12 4.48 11.71
C TYR A 81 2.56 4.45 11.19
N VAL A 82 2.75 4.55 9.87
CA VAL A 82 4.09 4.58 9.23
C VAL A 82 4.89 5.78 9.73
N LYS A 83 4.28 6.97 9.83
CA LYS A 83 4.95 8.15 10.39
C LYS A 83 5.41 7.98 11.84
N ARG A 84 4.75 7.10 12.62
CA ARG A 84 5.12 6.83 14.01
C ARG A 84 6.29 5.88 14.14
N ILE A 85 6.35 4.84 13.30
CA ILE A 85 7.34 3.75 13.44
C ILE A 85 8.48 3.80 12.43
N GLY A 86 8.34 4.60 11.38
CA GLY A 86 9.30 4.76 10.31
C GLY A 86 9.20 6.15 9.71
N TRP A 87 9.05 6.23 8.39
CA TRP A 87 9.03 7.53 7.70
C TRP A 87 8.31 7.45 6.36
N VAL A 88 7.86 8.62 5.90
CA VAL A 88 7.23 8.83 4.59
C VAL A 88 8.11 9.75 3.75
N TYR A 89 8.10 9.54 2.43
CA TYR A 89 9.00 10.26 1.53
C TYR A 89 8.53 10.25 0.08
N LYS A 90 9.14 11.12 -0.75
CA LYS A 90 8.70 11.31 -2.15
C LYS A 90 9.81 11.29 -3.19
N LEU A 91 10.97 11.88 -2.88
CA LEU A 91 12.01 12.21 -3.87
C LEU A 91 13.08 11.13 -4.05
N GLN A 92 12.97 10.02 -3.32
CA GLN A 92 13.99 8.96 -3.29
C GLN A 92 13.45 7.71 -4.00
N GLN A 93 14.35 6.93 -4.59
CA GLN A 93 13.99 5.63 -5.17
C GLN A 93 13.49 4.73 -4.03
N PRO A 94 12.31 4.12 -4.16
CA PRO A 94 11.80 3.28 -3.09
C PRO A 94 12.51 1.94 -3.02
N GLU A 95 12.24 1.20 -1.94
CA GLU A 95 12.64 -0.18 -1.79
C GLU A 95 11.48 -1.15 -2.00
N LYS A 96 11.80 -2.42 -2.24
CA LYS A 96 10.79 -3.49 -2.19
C LYS A 96 10.31 -3.64 -0.74
N GLY A 97 9.00 -3.79 -0.55
CA GLY A 97 8.35 -3.85 0.75
C GLY A 97 7.82 -2.50 1.23
N ASP A 98 8.28 -1.39 0.66
CA ASP A 98 7.73 -0.08 0.99
C ASP A 98 6.26 0.04 0.57
N LEU A 99 5.53 0.87 1.33
CA LEU A 99 4.17 1.26 1.00
C LEU A 99 4.19 2.35 -0.07
N VAL A 100 3.18 2.34 -0.93
CA VAL A 100 2.94 3.40 -1.91
C VAL A 100 1.55 3.98 -1.71
N PHE A 101 1.47 5.28 -1.49
CA PHE A 101 0.24 6.02 -1.23
C PHE A 101 -0.19 6.83 -2.46
N PHE A 102 -1.49 6.84 -2.70
CA PHE A 102 -2.11 7.61 -3.77
C PHE A 102 -3.28 8.43 -3.24
N SER A 103 -3.49 9.58 -3.86
CA SER A 103 -4.60 10.49 -3.57
C SER A 103 -5.54 10.56 -4.77
N ASN A 104 -6.77 11.01 -4.53
CA ASN A 104 -7.77 11.27 -5.57
C ASN A 104 -8.09 10.08 -6.50
N THR A 105 -7.96 8.86 -5.99
CA THR A 105 -8.33 7.64 -6.73
C THR A 105 -9.84 7.44 -6.79
N TYR A 106 -10.60 8.12 -5.93
CA TYR A 106 -12.05 8.24 -5.96
C TYR A 106 -12.47 9.49 -5.17
N ASP A 107 -13.65 10.01 -5.47
CA ASP A 107 -14.28 11.08 -4.69
C ASP A 107 -14.73 10.53 -3.32
N LYS A 108 -13.94 10.81 -2.28
CA LYS A 108 -14.10 10.30 -0.92
C LYS A 108 -15.05 11.17 -0.12
N ASN A 109 -14.97 12.49 -0.25
CA ASN A 109 -15.85 13.44 0.45
C ASN A 109 -17.18 13.70 -0.28
N LYS A 110 -17.31 13.23 -1.54
CA LYS A 110 -18.48 13.37 -2.41
C LYS A 110 -18.76 14.81 -2.86
N ASP A 111 -17.71 15.65 -2.95
CA ASP A 111 -17.82 17.05 -3.39
C ASP A 111 -17.60 17.22 -4.91
N GLY A 112 -17.29 16.13 -5.63
CA GLY A 112 -17.03 16.12 -7.06
C GLY A 112 -15.67 16.70 -7.47
N LYS A 113 -14.75 16.95 -6.52
CA LYS A 113 -13.45 17.59 -6.77
C LYS A 113 -12.27 16.63 -6.57
N TYR A 114 -11.14 17.00 -7.16
CA TYR A 114 -9.88 16.27 -7.08
C TYR A 114 -9.04 16.79 -5.89
N ASN A 115 -9.56 16.67 -4.67
CA ASN A 115 -8.96 17.22 -3.43
C ASN A 115 -8.92 16.23 -2.25
N ASP A 116 -9.14 14.94 -2.51
CA ASP A 116 -9.11 13.89 -1.51
C ASP A 116 -7.73 13.27 -1.37
N LEU A 117 -7.08 13.56 -0.24
CA LEU A 117 -5.80 12.95 0.11
C LEU A 117 -5.97 11.51 0.60
N LEU A 118 -4.93 10.70 0.36
CA LEU A 118 -4.74 9.36 0.94
C LEU A 118 -5.97 8.47 0.70
N THR A 119 -6.30 8.22 -0.56
CA THR A 119 -7.47 7.44 -0.98
C THR A 119 -7.12 6.04 -1.43
N HIS A 120 -5.86 5.72 -1.66
CA HIS A 120 -5.45 4.36 -2.02
C HIS A 120 -4.03 4.05 -1.58
N ILE A 121 -3.76 2.76 -1.37
CA ILE A 121 -2.47 2.26 -0.90
C ILE A 121 -2.13 0.92 -1.55
N GLY A 122 -0.84 0.65 -1.67
CA GLY A 122 -0.29 -0.66 -2.06
C GLY A 122 1.07 -0.92 -1.41
N ILE A 123 1.64 -2.08 -1.71
CA ILE A 123 2.98 -2.51 -1.25
C ILE A 123 3.84 -2.78 -2.47
N ILE A 124 5.04 -2.23 -2.51
CA ILE A 124 5.98 -2.41 -3.61
C ILE A 124 6.50 -3.84 -3.59
N GLU A 125 6.25 -4.57 -4.68
CA GLU A 125 6.71 -5.94 -4.88
C GLU A 125 8.06 -5.96 -5.59
N ASN A 126 8.19 -5.14 -6.64
CA ASN A 126 9.38 -5.14 -7.49
C ASN A 126 9.64 -3.76 -8.10
N ILE A 127 10.90 -3.51 -8.45
CA ILE A 127 11.35 -2.31 -9.14
C ILE A 127 12.25 -2.78 -10.27
N GLU A 128 11.88 -2.45 -11.50
CA GLU A 128 12.62 -2.82 -12.69
C GLU A 128 13.71 -1.79 -13.02
N LYS A 129 14.66 -2.17 -13.88
CA LYS A 129 15.78 -1.31 -14.30
C LYS A 129 15.34 -0.01 -14.97
N ASP A 130 14.18 -0.03 -15.64
CA ASP A 130 13.57 1.14 -16.29
C ASP A 130 12.79 2.05 -15.33
N GLY A 131 12.89 1.80 -14.02
CA GLY A 131 12.18 2.55 -12.99
C GLY A 131 10.71 2.16 -12.82
N THR A 132 10.22 1.14 -13.54
CA THR A 132 8.85 0.65 -13.37
C THR A 132 8.71 -0.08 -12.04
N ILE A 133 7.84 0.45 -11.19
CA ILE A 133 7.45 -0.11 -9.90
C ILE A 133 6.24 -1.01 -10.11
N THR A 134 6.35 -2.27 -9.68
CA THR A 134 5.22 -3.17 -9.52
C THR A 134 4.79 -3.15 -8.06
N PHE A 135 3.51 -2.87 -7.81
CA PHE A 135 2.94 -2.85 -6.47
C PHE A 135 1.72 -3.76 -6.38
N LEU A 136 1.52 -4.38 -5.23
CA LEU A 136 0.34 -5.16 -4.90
C LEU A 136 -0.67 -4.26 -4.19
N HIS A 137 -1.95 -4.38 -4.56
CA HIS A 137 -3.03 -3.61 -3.96
C HIS A 137 -4.36 -4.37 -4.09
N TYR A 138 -5.29 -4.12 -3.17
CA TYR A 138 -6.66 -4.61 -3.31
C TYR A 138 -7.48 -3.67 -4.17
N ILE A 139 -7.90 -4.13 -5.34
CA ILE A 139 -8.74 -3.37 -6.26
C ILE A 139 -9.64 -4.33 -7.04
N GLN A 140 -10.83 -3.88 -7.44
CA GLN A 140 -11.78 -4.72 -8.20
C GLN A 140 -12.00 -6.09 -7.53
N ASN A 141 -12.21 -6.07 -6.21
CA ASN A 141 -12.58 -7.22 -5.37
C ASN A 141 -11.51 -8.32 -5.23
N LYS A 142 -10.23 -8.02 -5.48
CA LYS A 142 -9.10 -8.92 -5.18
C LYS A 142 -7.77 -8.17 -5.09
N VAL A 143 -6.74 -8.83 -4.57
CA VAL A 143 -5.36 -8.33 -4.67
C VAL A 143 -4.85 -8.52 -6.11
N ARG A 144 -4.34 -7.45 -6.70
CA ARG A 144 -3.77 -7.43 -8.06
C ARG A 144 -2.41 -6.74 -8.04
N ARG A 145 -1.67 -6.90 -9.14
CA ARG A 145 -0.52 -6.05 -9.45
C ARG A 145 -1.00 -4.79 -10.17
N GLY A 146 -0.48 -3.65 -9.75
CA GLY A 146 -0.47 -2.39 -10.47
C GLY A 146 0.95 -2.02 -10.86
N TYR A 147 1.07 -1.15 -11.86
CA TYR A 147 2.34 -0.65 -12.38
C TYR A 147 2.38 0.86 -12.24
N MET A 148 3.55 1.40 -11.92
CA MET A 148 3.80 2.84 -11.85
C MET A 148 5.23 3.15 -12.29
N ASN A 149 5.40 4.13 -13.16
CA ASN A 149 6.71 4.65 -13.53
C ASN A 149 6.69 6.18 -13.38
N LEU A 150 7.44 6.67 -12.39
CA LEU A 150 7.49 8.10 -12.04
C LEU A 150 8.38 8.91 -12.99
N GLN A 151 9.28 8.27 -13.74
CA GLN A 151 10.11 8.93 -14.75
C GLN A 151 9.34 9.18 -16.05
N LYS A 152 8.26 8.43 -16.28
CA LYS A 152 7.36 8.57 -17.43
C LYS A 152 5.93 8.86 -16.97
N PRO A 153 5.68 9.98 -16.25
CA PRO A 153 4.34 10.33 -15.78
C PRO A 153 3.44 10.57 -16.99
N GLY A 154 2.21 10.03 -16.97
CA GLY A 154 1.26 10.18 -18.08
C GLY A 154 1.35 9.12 -19.19
N MET A 155 2.38 8.28 -19.19
CA MET A 155 2.52 7.20 -20.18
C MET A 155 1.92 5.89 -19.65
N HIS A 156 0.81 5.42 -20.22
CA HIS A 156 0.18 4.15 -19.82
C HIS A 156 1.04 2.93 -20.17
N ARG A 157 1.60 2.92 -21.39
CA ARG A 157 2.40 1.84 -21.95
C ARG A 157 3.67 2.37 -22.59
N ASP A 158 4.72 1.59 -22.45
CA ASP A 158 5.96 1.74 -23.22
C ASP A 158 6.09 0.49 -24.09
N ASN A 159 5.97 0.66 -25.40
CA ASN A 159 5.74 -0.43 -26.35
C ASN A 159 4.53 -1.30 -25.92
N GLN A 160 4.75 -2.61 -25.72
CA GLN A 160 3.72 -3.56 -25.30
C GLN A 160 3.60 -3.68 -23.77
N LYS A 161 4.52 -3.08 -23.01
CA LYS A 161 4.58 -3.17 -21.55
C LYS A 161 3.70 -2.10 -20.91
N THR A 162 2.86 -2.49 -19.95
CA THR A 162 2.15 -1.51 -19.11
C THR A 162 3.10 -0.99 -18.03
N ILE A 163 3.36 0.31 -18.04
CA ILE A 163 4.26 0.96 -17.06
C ILE A 163 3.52 1.86 -16.08
N ASN A 164 2.29 2.27 -16.40
CA ASN A 164 1.39 2.93 -15.46
C ASN A 164 -0.01 2.34 -15.57
N SER A 165 -0.53 1.76 -14.50
CA SER A 165 -1.92 1.28 -14.43
C SER A 165 -2.90 2.43 -14.25
N TYR A 166 -4.10 2.31 -14.81
CA TYR A 166 -5.22 3.15 -14.40
C TYR A 166 -5.64 2.81 -12.97
N LEU A 167 -5.74 3.81 -12.11
CA LEU A 167 -6.04 3.62 -10.70
C LEU A 167 -7.29 4.39 -10.22
N SER A 168 -7.75 5.38 -10.99
CA SER A 168 -9.02 6.06 -10.73
C SER A 168 -10.21 5.09 -10.79
N ARG A 169 -11.09 5.15 -9.79
CA ARG A 169 -12.38 4.45 -9.76
C ARG A 169 -13.43 5.18 -10.61
N LYS A 170 -14.57 4.53 -10.86
CA LYS A 170 -15.69 5.12 -11.61
C LYS A 170 -16.22 6.41 -10.97
N THR A 171 -16.16 6.50 -9.65
CA THR A 171 -16.58 7.66 -8.85
C THR A 171 -15.52 8.75 -8.77
N SER A 172 -14.36 8.56 -9.42
CA SER A 172 -13.37 9.63 -9.52
C SER A 172 -13.88 10.75 -10.42
N PRO A 173 -13.71 12.03 -10.07
CA PRO A 173 -13.98 13.16 -10.97
C PRO A 173 -13.12 13.08 -12.23
N THR A 174 -11.91 12.51 -12.09
CA THR A 174 -11.00 12.23 -13.20
C THR A 174 -11.12 10.76 -13.58
N LYS A 175 -11.86 10.48 -14.66
CA LYS A 175 -11.97 9.12 -15.20
C LYS A 175 -10.67 8.75 -15.93
N LYS A 176 -10.13 7.56 -15.65
CA LYS A 176 -8.92 6.97 -16.28
C LYS A 176 -7.62 7.75 -16.00
N THR A 177 -7.37 8.08 -14.73
CA THR A 177 -6.08 8.66 -14.32
C THR A 177 -5.06 7.56 -13.99
N LEU A 178 -3.80 7.79 -14.38
CA LEU A 178 -2.70 6.85 -14.23
C LEU A 178 -2.10 6.89 -12.82
N ALA A 179 -1.58 5.75 -12.35
CA ALA A 179 -1.00 5.60 -11.02
C ALA A 179 0.07 6.66 -10.70
N SER A 180 0.98 6.94 -11.63
CA SER A 180 2.03 7.97 -11.44
C SER A 180 1.50 9.39 -11.26
N GLN A 181 0.32 9.70 -11.83
CA GLN A 181 -0.31 11.01 -11.68
C GLN A 181 -1.06 11.16 -10.35
N LEU A 182 -1.40 10.03 -9.73
CA LEU A 182 -2.11 9.97 -8.44
C LEU A 182 -1.15 9.74 -7.27
N PHE A 183 0.15 9.52 -7.56
CA PHE A 183 1.18 9.24 -6.57
C PHE A 183 1.30 10.38 -5.56
N THR A 184 1.29 10.03 -4.29
CA THR A 184 1.45 10.97 -3.18
C THR A 184 2.84 10.83 -2.59
N GLU A 185 3.11 9.71 -1.93
CA GLU A 185 4.33 9.42 -1.19
C GLU A 185 4.55 7.90 -1.06
N PHE A 186 5.77 7.53 -0.71
CA PHE A 186 6.14 6.21 -0.23
C PHE A 186 6.18 6.18 1.30
N GLY A 187 6.12 4.99 1.88
CA GLY A 187 6.27 4.77 3.32
C GLY A 187 7.18 3.60 3.62
N HIS A 188 8.17 3.83 4.48
CA HIS A 188 9.10 2.82 4.96
C HIS A 188 8.78 2.50 6.42
N LEU A 189 8.64 1.21 6.76
CA LEU A 189 8.15 0.75 8.07
C LEU A 189 9.26 0.63 9.14
N GLN A 190 10.40 1.27 8.92
CA GLN A 190 11.56 1.23 9.82
C GLN A 190 12.10 2.65 10.02
N PRO A 191 12.67 3.00 11.18
CA PRO A 191 13.30 4.30 11.38
C PRO A 191 14.45 4.54 10.40
N ARG A 192 14.74 5.82 10.10
CA ARG A 192 16.01 6.16 9.45
C ARG A 192 17.15 5.90 10.43
N VAL A 193 18.14 5.15 9.97
CA VAL A 193 19.43 4.96 10.66
C VAL A 193 20.35 6.14 10.37
#